data_AF-A0A1Q6FVI2-F1
#
_entry.id   AF-A0A1Q6FVI2-F1
#
_cell.length_a   1.000
_cell.length_b   1.000
_cell.length_c   1.000
_cell.angle_alpha   90.00
_cell.angle_beta   90.00
_cell.angle_gamma   90.00
#
_symmetry.space_group_name_H-M   'P 1'
#
loop_
_entity.id
_entity.type
_entity.pdbx_description
1 polymer ?
#
loop_
_entity_poly.entity_id
_entity_poly.type
_entity_poly.pdbx_seq_one_letter_code
_entity_poly.pdbx_strand_id
1 'polypeptide(L)'
;MKAKFIVLSLMAVPAASFFIGCREKSSKISGPRLERLPEWGVVDTNEKSAIMDGSDESFATIPDVPYEPKVTFTGRETLDSLCSYVSEGETLGIANALFLDGCYYTGDTSTPFLASFAERWNKAAFLRRFVNAEELFERENTNIGDSLTTDTVRGELPMLKNEYQLAFRNSTCVAKAKKLVRMLTTIDYVPAECEKMASLFGELVNVPYDTPDYVTEADIEEVQKDFWTLYDKSQYVQDIAEIQKIRVNEDYGTEALDNLRSSLQKRYVEATDFDVRCILACELSNCNQENGIDYLGELIETGQYSKYLFEVWVAWRLRAQDGVFGIFTFSEIPDNLYDNARLLVAHEYVKHIKSNPNDLLAKVLLLNMTYTETIHRAGGIYGNEALGASLFLKERYFLPEGLSKNSE
;
A
#
# COMPACT_ATOMS: atom_id res chain seq x y z
N MET A 1 13.55 -23.05 -29.70
CA MET A 1 13.76 -21.61 -29.93
C MET A 1 13.15 -20.91 -28.73
N LYS A 2 13.95 -20.65 -27.68
CA LYS A 2 13.47 -20.21 -26.36
C LYS A 2 13.12 -18.72 -26.40
N ALA A 3 11.84 -18.38 -26.27
CA ALA A 3 11.38 -17.00 -26.15
C ALA A 3 11.75 -16.46 -24.77
N LYS A 4 12.65 -15.48 -24.74
CA LYS A 4 13.03 -14.74 -23.54
C LYS A 4 11.88 -13.81 -23.17
N PHE A 5 11.04 -14.22 -22.23
CA PHE A 5 10.00 -13.37 -21.65
C PHE A 5 10.65 -12.14 -21.03
N ILE A 6 10.29 -10.98 -21.56
CA ILE A 6 10.58 -9.68 -20.95
C ILE A 6 9.50 -9.54 -19.89
N VAL A 7 9.82 -9.88 -18.64
CA VAL A 7 9.14 -9.27 -17.50
C VAL A 7 9.39 -7.77 -17.67
N LEU A 8 8.32 -7.02 -17.93
CA LEU A 8 8.34 -5.56 -17.87
C LEU A 8 8.55 -5.16 -16.40
N SER A 9 9.77 -5.38 -15.91
CA SER A 9 10.24 -4.72 -14.71
C SER A 9 10.09 -3.22 -14.96
N LEU A 10 9.16 -2.61 -14.23
CA LEU A 10 9.09 -1.17 -13.98
C LEU A 10 10.50 -0.68 -13.63
N MET A 11 11.22 -0.24 -14.66
CA MET A 11 12.51 0.39 -14.52
C MET A 11 12.44 1.78 -15.15
N ALA A 12 12.21 2.73 -14.24
CA ALA A 12 12.64 4.12 -14.28
C ALA A 12 11.76 5.12 -15.05
N VAL A 13 10.72 5.59 -14.36
CA VAL A 13 10.83 6.94 -13.78
C VAL A 13 11.08 6.74 -12.28
N PRO A 14 12.11 7.34 -11.66
CA PRO A 14 12.31 7.20 -10.22
C PRO A 14 11.25 8.05 -9.51
N ALA A 15 10.04 7.50 -9.34
CA ALA A 15 9.02 8.06 -8.47
C ALA A 15 8.82 7.22 -7.19
N ALA A 16 9.65 6.19 -6.97
CA ALA A 16 9.81 5.48 -5.70
C ALA A 16 11.18 5.74 -5.03
N SER A 17 11.87 6.82 -5.42
CA SER A 17 13.12 7.27 -4.79
C SER A 17 12.97 8.53 -3.91
N PHE A 18 11.75 8.92 -3.55
CA PHE A 18 11.53 9.91 -2.50
C PHE A 18 11.18 9.24 -1.17
N PHE A 19 12.15 8.51 -0.63
CA PHE A 19 12.33 8.47 0.82
C PHE A 19 13.23 9.66 1.16
N ILE A 20 12.80 10.49 2.11
CA ILE A 20 13.67 11.49 2.72
C ILE A 20 14.88 10.75 3.31
N GLY A 21 16.03 10.86 2.63
CA GLY A 21 17.27 10.25 3.07
C GLY A 21 18.42 10.43 2.06
N CYS A 22 19.17 11.51 2.25
CA CYS A 22 20.54 11.81 1.80
C CYS A 22 20.98 11.66 0.32
N ARG A 23 21.48 12.80 -0.17
CA ARG A 23 22.23 13.06 -1.41
C ARG A 23 23.67 12.53 -1.29
N GLU A 24 24.16 11.76 -2.27
CA GLU A 24 25.60 11.63 -2.54
C GLU A 24 25.96 12.27 -3.89
N LYS A 25 27.00 13.11 -3.89
CA LYS A 25 27.60 13.67 -5.10
C LYS A 25 28.46 12.61 -5.79
N SER A 26 28.15 12.22 -7.02
CA SER A 26 29.20 12.05 -8.05
C SER A 26 28.63 12.10 -9.48
N SER A 27 29.55 12.28 -10.42
CA SER A 27 29.45 12.88 -11.75
C SER A 27 28.76 12.07 -12.86
N LYS A 28 28.27 12.81 -13.88
CA LYS A 28 27.90 12.42 -15.26
C LYS A 28 28.50 11.08 -15.77
N ILE A 29 27.67 10.26 -16.42
CA ILE A 29 27.86 9.70 -17.78
C ILE A 29 26.52 9.13 -18.32
N SER A 30 26.34 9.28 -19.63
CA SER A 30 25.22 8.98 -20.55
C SER A 30 24.74 7.52 -20.64
N GLY A 31 23.46 7.30 -20.99
CA GLY A 31 22.78 6.00 -21.21
C GLY A 31 23.23 5.18 -22.45
N PRO A 32 22.48 4.15 -22.96
CA PRO A 32 21.15 3.62 -22.60
C PRO A 32 21.16 2.16 -22.07
N ARG A 33 20.01 1.69 -21.54
CA ARG A 33 19.80 0.47 -20.74
C ARG A 33 19.26 -0.71 -21.58
N LEU A 34 19.80 -1.93 -21.42
CA LEU A 34 19.26 -3.17 -22.03
C LEU A 34 19.54 -4.44 -21.19
N GLU A 35 18.46 -5.19 -20.92
CA GLU A 35 18.28 -6.68 -20.90
C GLU A 35 18.87 -7.64 -19.82
N ARG A 36 17.94 -8.38 -19.15
CA ARG A 36 17.79 -9.87 -19.00
C ARG A 36 18.68 -10.64 -17.98
N LEU A 37 18.32 -11.72 -17.25
CA LEU A 37 17.39 -12.89 -17.36
C LEU A 37 17.26 -13.66 -15.99
N PRO A 38 16.38 -14.70 -15.87
CA PRO A 38 16.12 -15.56 -14.69
C PRO A 38 17.02 -16.82 -14.67
N GLU A 39 17.12 -17.63 -13.60
CA GLU A 39 16.21 -18.74 -13.22
C GLU A 39 16.68 -19.31 -11.86
N TRP A 40 15.77 -19.70 -10.97
CA TRP A 40 16.04 -20.69 -9.92
C TRP A 40 14.99 -21.80 -10.00
N GLY A 41 15.46 -23.04 -10.04
CA GLY A 41 14.65 -24.26 -10.05
C GLY A 41 14.41 -24.83 -8.66
N VAL A 42 13.20 -25.38 -8.48
CA VAL A 42 12.83 -26.76 -8.06
C VAL A 42 13.96 -27.53 -7.34
N VAL A 43 13.78 -28.25 -6.23
CA VAL A 43 12.89 -29.41 -6.09
C VAL A 43 12.62 -29.73 -4.61
N ASP A 44 11.36 -30.10 -4.38
CA ASP A 44 10.82 -31.08 -3.42
C ASP A 44 11.79 -32.08 -2.77
N THR A 45 11.48 -32.47 -1.53
CA THR A 45 11.20 -33.88 -1.18
C THR A 45 10.62 -34.00 0.24
N ASN A 46 9.37 -34.44 0.30
CA ASN A 46 8.79 -35.57 1.05
C ASN A 46 9.15 -35.90 2.52
N GLU A 47 8.08 -36.34 3.19
CA GLU A 47 7.95 -37.41 4.21
C GLU A 47 7.99 -37.07 5.72
N LYS A 48 6.76 -36.93 6.25
CA LYS A 48 6.14 -37.68 7.36
C LYS A 48 7.00 -38.21 8.53
N SER A 49 6.57 -37.75 9.70
CA SER A 49 6.07 -38.52 10.87
C SER A 49 6.95 -38.69 12.12
N ALA A 50 6.34 -38.25 13.24
CA ALA A 50 6.45 -38.68 14.65
C ALA A 50 7.85 -38.58 15.30
N ILE A 51 8.01 -38.04 16.52
CA ILE A 51 7.53 -38.58 17.81
C ILE A 51 7.68 -37.48 18.89
N MET A 52 6.78 -37.55 19.89
CA MET A 52 6.75 -36.97 21.26
C MET A 52 8.12 -36.50 21.83
N ASP A 53 8.21 -35.48 22.69
CA ASP A 53 7.79 -35.53 24.10
C ASP A 53 8.08 -34.19 24.83
N GLY A 54 7.24 -33.90 25.82
CA GLY A 54 7.40 -33.01 26.99
C GLY A 54 8.15 -31.68 26.92
N SER A 55 7.42 -30.58 27.10
CA SER A 55 7.41 -29.84 28.37
C SER A 55 6.41 -28.69 28.36
N ASP A 56 5.62 -28.61 29.44
CA ASP A 56 4.74 -27.50 29.81
C ASP A 56 5.31 -26.12 29.53
N GLU A 57 4.60 -25.29 28.77
CA GLU A 57 4.51 -23.85 29.01
C GLU A 57 3.06 -23.40 28.79
N SER A 58 2.29 -23.40 29.87
CA SER A 58 1.04 -22.65 29.93
C SER A 58 1.38 -21.17 29.75
N PHE A 59 1.01 -20.61 28.60
CA PHE A 59 1.08 -19.17 28.35
C PHE A 59 0.29 -18.44 29.44
N ALA A 60 1.00 -17.69 30.28
CA ALA A 60 0.38 -16.76 31.20
C ALA A 60 -0.39 -15.73 30.38
N THR A 61 -1.72 -15.73 30.54
CA THR A 61 -2.61 -14.79 29.87
C THR A 61 -2.33 -13.39 30.43
N ILE A 62 -1.81 -12.52 29.57
CA ILE A 62 -1.64 -11.10 29.85
C ILE A 62 -3.04 -10.51 30.06
N PRO A 63 -3.27 -9.65 31.07
CA PRO A 63 -4.58 -9.06 31.29
C PRO A 63 -4.99 -8.20 30.08
N ASP A 64 -5.97 -8.71 29.33
CA ASP A 64 -6.69 -7.92 28.33
C ASP A 64 -7.34 -6.73 29.05
N VAL A 65 -6.89 -5.51 28.71
CA VAL A 65 -7.76 -4.36 28.81
C VAL A 65 -8.70 -4.47 27.62
N PRO A 66 -10.01 -4.76 27.80
CA PRO A 66 -10.90 -4.96 26.68
C PRO A 66 -11.03 -3.63 25.93
N TYR A 67 -10.45 -3.58 24.73
CA TYR A 67 -10.78 -2.58 23.73
C TYR A 67 -11.83 -3.24 22.82
N GLU A 68 -13.04 -2.68 22.82
CA GLU A 68 -14.09 -3.06 21.87
C GLU A 68 -14.04 -2.07 20.69
N PRO A 69 -13.51 -2.48 19.52
CA PRO A 69 -13.45 -1.61 18.36
C PRO A 69 -14.84 -1.18 17.88
N LYS A 70 -14.96 0.11 17.50
CA LYS A 70 -16.17 0.67 16.84
C LYS A 70 -16.02 0.76 15.31
N VAL A 71 -15.08 0.02 14.76
CA VAL A 71 -14.64 0.14 13.36
C VAL A 71 -15.64 -0.53 12.44
N THR A 72 -15.99 0.14 11.35
CA THR A 72 -16.99 -0.35 10.37
C THR A 72 -16.34 -1.28 9.36
N PHE A 73 -15.88 -0.77 8.22
CA PHE A 73 -15.36 -1.61 7.13
C PHE A 73 -13.86 -1.85 7.21
N THR A 74 -13.15 -1.08 8.03
CA THR A 74 -11.70 -1.23 8.22
C THR A 74 -11.32 -2.15 9.38
N GLY A 75 -12.31 -2.67 10.13
CA GLY A 75 -12.11 -3.52 11.29
C GLY A 75 -11.98 -5.01 10.94
N ARG A 76 -11.24 -5.75 11.77
CA ARG A 76 -10.93 -7.17 11.60
C ARG A 76 -12.17 -8.02 11.35
N GLU A 77 -13.20 -7.90 12.19
CA GLU A 77 -14.44 -8.68 12.09
C GLU A 77 -15.11 -8.50 10.73
N THR A 78 -15.23 -7.24 10.27
CA THR A 78 -15.81 -6.95 8.96
C THR A 78 -14.95 -7.48 7.83
N LEU A 79 -13.62 -7.33 7.91
CA LEU A 79 -12.70 -7.88 6.91
C LEU A 79 -12.76 -9.42 6.84
N ASP A 80 -12.77 -10.10 7.98
CA ASP A 80 -12.93 -11.56 8.06
C ASP A 80 -14.30 -11.98 7.51
N SER A 81 -15.36 -11.18 7.76
CA SER A 81 -16.67 -11.44 7.20
C SER A 81 -16.64 -11.42 5.66
N LEU A 82 -15.93 -10.45 5.05
CA LEU A 82 -15.73 -10.37 3.60
C LEU A 82 -15.03 -11.62 3.05
N CYS A 83 -14.10 -12.21 3.80
CA CYS A 83 -13.45 -13.47 3.45
C CYS A 83 -14.35 -14.70 3.65
N SER A 84 -15.25 -14.68 4.64
CA SER A 84 -16.11 -15.82 5.01
C SER A 84 -17.28 -16.10 4.05
N TYR A 85 -17.60 -15.18 3.15
CA TYR A 85 -18.72 -15.32 2.19
C TYR A 85 -18.43 -16.24 0.99
N VAL A 86 -17.27 -16.91 0.94
CA VAL A 86 -16.80 -17.55 -0.29
C VAL A 86 -16.41 -19.00 -0.08
N SER A 87 -17.37 -19.88 -0.35
CA SER A 87 -17.05 -21.20 -0.87
C SER A 87 -16.46 -21.02 -2.28
N GLU A 88 -15.19 -21.37 -2.47
CA GLU A 88 -14.57 -21.57 -3.80
C GLU A 88 -14.52 -20.32 -4.72
N GLY A 89 -13.55 -19.42 -4.52
CA GLY A 89 -12.89 -18.71 -5.63
C GLY A 89 -13.29 -17.27 -6.00
N GLU A 90 -14.23 -16.62 -5.31
CA GLU A 90 -14.77 -15.29 -5.72
C GLU A 90 -14.56 -14.11 -4.73
N THR A 91 -13.74 -14.25 -3.67
CA THR A 91 -13.58 -13.23 -2.61
C THR A 91 -13.09 -11.88 -3.15
N LEU A 92 -12.15 -11.91 -4.10
CA LEU A 92 -11.62 -10.71 -4.74
C LEU A 92 -12.67 -9.93 -5.55
N GLY A 93 -13.57 -10.63 -6.23
CA GLY A 93 -14.62 -10.03 -7.05
C GLY A 93 -15.62 -9.25 -6.19
N ILE A 94 -16.00 -9.82 -5.04
CA ILE A 94 -16.99 -9.23 -4.13
C ILE A 94 -16.42 -8.00 -3.41
N ALA A 95 -15.24 -8.12 -2.78
CA ALA A 95 -14.64 -7.00 -2.06
C ALA A 95 -14.30 -5.84 -3.03
N ASN A 96 -13.73 -6.14 -4.20
CA ASN A 96 -13.43 -5.08 -5.15
C ASN A 96 -14.70 -4.46 -5.76
N ALA A 97 -15.74 -5.24 -6.05
CA ALA A 97 -16.99 -4.68 -6.54
C ALA A 97 -17.68 -3.79 -5.48
N LEU A 98 -17.64 -4.19 -4.20
CA LEU A 98 -18.29 -3.47 -3.11
C LEU A 98 -17.74 -2.05 -2.89
N PHE A 99 -16.41 -1.89 -3.01
CA PHE A 99 -15.74 -0.62 -2.72
C PHE A 99 -15.40 0.21 -3.96
N LEU A 100 -15.89 -0.20 -5.13
CA LEU A 100 -15.58 0.42 -6.42
C LEU A 100 -15.91 1.92 -6.49
N ASP A 101 -17.05 2.33 -5.93
CA ASP A 101 -17.47 3.74 -5.90
C ASP A 101 -16.51 4.62 -5.06
N GLY A 102 -15.84 4.02 -4.07
CA GLY A 102 -14.97 4.71 -3.11
C GLY A 102 -13.53 4.94 -3.57
N CYS A 103 -13.18 4.58 -4.81
CA CYS A 103 -11.81 4.80 -5.31
C CYS A 103 -11.62 6.18 -5.95
N TYR A 104 -12.70 6.85 -6.37
CA TYR A 104 -12.65 8.10 -7.11
C TYR A 104 -13.04 9.29 -6.23
N TYR A 105 -12.23 10.35 -6.29
CA TYR A 105 -12.54 11.60 -5.64
C TYR A 105 -13.68 12.32 -6.39
N THR A 106 -14.80 12.51 -5.69
CA THR A 106 -15.99 13.24 -6.17
C THR A 106 -16.29 14.49 -5.32
N GLY A 107 -15.33 14.90 -4.50
CA GLY A 107 -15.46 16.05 -3.61
C GLY A 107 -15.39 17.41 -4.31
N ASP A 108 -15.17 18.45 -3.51
CA ASP A 108 -15.08 19.84 -3.96
C ASP A 108 -13.90 20.04 -4.91
N THR A 109 -14.15 20.63 -6.09
CA THR A 109 -13.13 20.99 -7.09
C THR A 109 -13.13 22.49 -7.41
N SER A 110 -13.60 23.34 -6.50
CA SER A 110 -13.83 24.77 -6.73
C SER A 110 -12.57 25.62 -6.82
N THR A 111 -11.45 25.16 -6.27
CA THR A 111 -10.16 25.88 -6.32
C THR A 111 -9.16 25.20 -7.26
N PRO A 112 -8.15 25.91 -7.77
CA PRO A 112 -7.12 25.31 -8.63
C PRO A 112 -6.40 24.12 -7.97
N PHE A 113 -6.08 24.23 -6.66
CA PHE A 113 -5.51 23.15 -5.86
C PHE A 113 -6.43 21.92 -5.88
N LEU A 114 -7.71 22.09 -5.55
CA LEU A 114 -8.68 20.99 -5.46
C LEU A 114 -8.95 20.34 -6.81
N ALA A 115 -9.07 21.15 -7.87
CA ALA A 115 -9.28 20.66 -9.22
C ALA A 115 -8.08 19.84 -9.71
N SER A 116 -6.85 20.32 -9.46
CA SER A 116 -5.62 19.61 -9.80
C SER A 116 -5.48 18.30 -9.00
N PHE A 117 -5.73 18.33 -7.68
CA PHE A 117 -5.73 17.14 -6.83
C PHE A 117 -6.73 16.10 -7.33
N ALA A 118 -7.99 16.48 -7.52
CA ALA A 118 -9.05 15.58 -7.98
C ALA A 118 -8.71 14.93 -9.33
N GLU A 119 -8.19 15.72 -10.27
CA GLU A 119 -7.78 15.21 -11.58
C GLU A 119 -6.61 14.22 -11.48
N ARG A 120 -5.56 14.54 -10.70
CA ARG A 120 -4.43 13.64 -10.47
C ARG A 120 -4.85 12.36 -9.76
N TRP A 121 -5.64 12.48 -8.69
CA TRP A 121 -6.16 11.35 -7.95
C TRP A 121 -6.95 10.41 -8.84
N ASN A 122 -7.92 10.91 -9.59
CA ASN A 122 -8.80 10.07 -10.41
C ASN A 122 -8.05 9.40 -11.58
N LYS A 123 -7.05 10.06 -12.16
CA LYS A 123 -6.16 9.45 -13.16
C LYS A 123 -5.31 8.34 -12.53
N ALA A 124 -4.72 8.59 -11.36
CA ALA A 124 -3.90 7.59 -10.66
C ALA A 124 -4.74 6.40 -10.18
N ALA A 125 -5.93 6.65 -9.62
CA ALA A 125 -6.89 5.63 -9.21
C ALA A 125 -7.31 4.74 -10.38
N PHE A 126 -7.61 5.35 -11.55
CA PHE A 126 -7.84 4.59 -12.76
C PHE A 126 -6.65 3.68 -13.06
N LEU A 127 -5.43 4.22 -13.18
CA LEU A 127 -4.23 3.47 -13.55
C LEU A 127 -3.85 2.34 -12.59
N ARG A 128 -3.94 2.53 -11.28
CA ARG A 128 -3.66 1.47 -10.29
C ARG A 128 -4.51 0.24 -10.53
N ARG A 129 -5.79 0.44 -10.88
CA ARG A 129 -6.70 -0.65 -11.18
C ARG A 129 -6.32 -1.41 -12.45
N PHE A 130 -5.63 -0.77 -13.41
CA PHE A 130 -5.07 -1.47 -14.58
C PHE A 130 -3.91 -2.36 -14.22
N VAL A 131 -2.98 -1.87 -13.41
CA VAL A 131 -1.83 -2.66 -12.95
C VAL A 131 -2.33 -3.92 -12.24
N ASN A 132 -3.30 -3.76 -11.35
CA ASN A 132 -3.82 -4.89 -10.57
C ASN A 132 -4.65 -5.85 -11.44
N ALA A 133 -5.40 -5.35 -12.41
CA ALA A 133 -6.10 -6.19 -13.38
C ALA A 133 -5.10 -7.01 -14.21
N GLU A 134 -4.03 -6.37 -14.69
CA GLU A 134 -2.98 -7.03 -15.46
C GLU A 134 -2.28 -8.13 -14.65
N GLU A 135 -1.92 -7.86 -13.39
CA GLU A 135 -1.36 -8.87 -12.47
C GLU A 135 -2.31 -10.08 -12.26
N LEU A 136 -3.63 -9.85 -12.21
CA LEU A 136 -4.63 -10.92 -12.11
C LEU A 136 -4.73 -11.73 -13.41
N PHE A 137 -4.70 -11.06 -14.57
CA PHE A 137 -4.71 -11.72 -15.87
C PHE A 137 -3.43 -12.55 -16.10
N GLU A 138 -2.26 -12.07 -15.66
CA GLU A 138 -1.03 -12.86 -15.70
C GLU A 138 -1.15 -14.14 -14.85
N ARG A 139 -1.78 -14.07 -13.67
CA ARG A 139 -2.01 -15.23 -12.79
C ARG A 139 -2.88 -16.31 -13.44
N GLU A 140 -4.01 -15.91 -14.02
CA GLU A 140 -4.93 -16.86 -14.65
C GLU A 140 -4.28 -17.57 -15.84
N ASN A 141 -3.37 -16.91 -16.54
CA ASN A 141 -2.62 -17.50 -17.65
C ASN A 141 -1.39 -18.31 -17.20
N THR A 142 -0.80 -18.01 -16.03
CA THR A 142 0.38 -18.72 -15.50
C THR A 142 0.03 -19.96 -14.66
N ASN A 143 -1.18 -20.02 -14.08
CA ASN A 143 -1.69 -21.20 -13.36
C ASN A 143 -2.14 -22.36 -14.27
N ILE A 144 -2.18 -22.15 -15.60
CA ILE A 144 -2.42 -23.23 -16.56
C ILE A 144 -1.09 -23.92 -16.81
N GLY A 145 -0.79 -24.91 -15.97
CA GLY A 145 0.37 -25.78 -16.13
C GLY A 145 0.49 -26.31 -17.56
N ASP A 146 1.56 -25.92 -18.23
CA ASP A 146 2.22 -26.64 -19.32
C ASP A 146 1.36 -27.03 -20.53
N SER A 147 0.20 -26.41 -20.74
CA SER A 147 -0.58 -26.65 -21.93
C SER A 147 -0.80 -25.34 -22.69
N LEU A 148 -0.35 -25.36 -23.95
CA LEU A 148 -0.68 -24.43 -25.03
C LEU A 148 -2.20 -24.40 -25.33
N THR A 149 -3.07 -24.63 -24.33
CA THR A 149 -4.50 -24.42 -24.45
C THR A 149 -4.76 -22.95 -24.20
N THR A 150 -4.97 -22.26 -25.31
CA THR A 150 -5.39 -20.86 -25.50
C THR A 150 -6.77 -20.55 -24.92
N ASP A 151 -7.16 -21.15 -23.79
CA ASP A 151 -8.41 -20.78 -23.13
C ASP A 151 -8.14 -19.48 -22.36
N THR A 152 -8.20 -18.38 -23.11
CA THR A 152 -8.11 -17.02 -22.61
C THR A 152 -9.14 -16.86 -21.49
N VAL A 153 -8.67 -16.69 -20.26
CA VAL A 153 -9.58 -16.32 -19.18
C VAL A 153 -10.03 -14.88 -19.44
N ARG A 154 -11.24 -14.75 -19.98
CA ARG A 154 -11.91 -13.48 -20.24
C ARG A 154 -12.58 -13.03 -18.97
N GLY A 155 -11.83 -12.39 -18.09
CA GLY A 155 -12.36 -11.72 -16.91
C GLY A 155 -13.15 -10.46 -17.26
N GLU A 156 -14.17 -10.15 -16.49
CA GLU A 156 -14.77 -8.82 -16.48
C GLU A 156 -13.98 -7.93 -15.50
N LEU A 157 -13.43 -6.83 -16.00
CA LEU A 157 -12.93 -5.76 -15.12
C LEU A 157 -14.16 -5.02 -14.58
N PRO A 158 -14.46 -5.05 -13.26
CA PRO A 158 -15.57 -4.28 -12.72
C PRO A 158 -15.32 -2.80 -12.99
N MET A 159 -16.26 -2.07 -13.58
CA MET A 159 -16.07 -0.66 -13.96
C MET A 159 -17.28 0.18 -13.58
N LEU A 160 -17.06 1.42 -13.16
CA LEU A 160 -18.16 2.37 -13.00
C LEU A 160 -18.68 2.80 -14.37
N LYS A 161 -20.00 3.03 -14.46
CA LYS A 161 -20.66 3.47 -15.72
C LYS A 161 -20.04 4.75 -16.30
N ASN A 162 -19.51 5.63 -15.44
CA ASN A 162 -18.93 6.94 -15.78
C ASN A 162 -17.42 7.02 -15.48
N GLU A 163 -16.74 5.89 -15.27
CA GLU A 163 -15.36 5.86 -14.78
C GLU A 163 -14.39 6.64 -15.67
N TYR A 164 -14.50 6.48 -16.99
CA TYR A 164 -13.64 7.18 -17.94
C TYR A 164 -13.81 8.69 -17.86
N GLN A 165 -15.02 9.18 -17.58
CA GLN A 165 -15.32 10.60 -17.42
C GLN A 165 -14.80 11.15 -16.09
N LEU A 166 -14.74 10.30 -15.05
CA LEU A 166 -14.12 10.65 -13.77
C LEU A 166 -12.60 10.78 -13.90
N ALA A 167 -11.96 9.86 -14.64
CA ALA A 167 -10.51 9.80 -14.79
C ALA A 167 -9.97 10.73 -15.89
N PHE A 168 -10.64 10.85 -17.03
CA PHE A 168 -10.11 11.58 -18.18
C PHE A 168 -11.13 12.55 -18.78
N ARG A 169 -10.71 13.80 -18.91
CA ARG A 169 -11.46 14.85 -19.63
C ARG A 169 -11.17 14.86 -21.13
N ASN A 170 -9.97 14.42 -21.53
CA ASN A 170 -9.51 14.42 -22.92
C ASN A 170 -10.04 13.19 -23.68
N SER A 171 -10.75 13.41 -24.80
CA SER A 171 -11.35 12.34 -25.62
C SER A 171 -10.32 11.34 -26.16
N THR A 172 -9.09 11.77 -26.45
CA THR A 172 -7.99 10.90 -26.89
C THR A 172 -7.54 9.98 -25.76
N CYS A 173 -7.38 10.50 -24.54
CA CYS A 173 -7.07 9.69 -23.36
C CYS A 173 -8.20 8.70 -23.07
N VAL A 174 -9.46 9.13 -23.16
CA VAL A 174 -10.63 8.25 -23.02
C VAL A 174 -10.61 7.13 -24.07
N ALA A 175 -10.28 7.43 -25.32
CA ALA A 175 -10.19 6.41 -26.37
C ALA A 175 -9.07 5.39 -26.10
N LYS A 176 -7.90 5.86 -25.64
CA LYS A 176 -6.78 4.99 -25.24
C LYS A 176 -7.14 4.12 -24.04
N ALA A 177 -7.72 4.71 -23.00
CA ALA A 177 -8.22 4.02 -21.82
C ALA A 177 -9.24 2.93 -22.14
N LYS A 178 -10.23 3.22 -23.01
CA LYS A 178 -11.20 2.23 -23.51
C LYS A 178 -10.52 1.11 -24.27
N LYS A 179 -9.54 1.43 -25.11
CA LYS A 179 -8.75 0.44 -25.85
C LYS A 179 -7.97 -0.45 -24.88
N LEU A 180 -7.38 0.12 -23.83
CA LEU A 180 -6.63 -0.62 -22.81
C LEU A 180 -7.54 -1.59 -22.03
N VAL A 181 -8.69 -1.14 -21.52
CA VAL A 181 -9.68 -2.01 -20.86
C VAL A 181 -10.14 -3.13 -21.79
N ARG A 182 -10.45 -2.79 -23.05
CA ARG A 182 -10.84 -3.80 -24.03
C ARG A 182 -9.73 -4.81 -24.26
N MET A 183 -8.48 -4.36 -24.34
CA MET A 183 -7.35 -5.26 -24.50
C MET A 183 -7.27 -6.23 -23.32
N LEU A 184 -7.25 -5.74 -22.07
CA LEU A 184 -7.21 -6.62 -20.89
C LEU A 184 -8.32 -7.67 -20.86
N THR A 185 -9.53 -7.31 -21.25
CA THR A 185 -10.70 -8.21 -21.21
C THR A 185 -10.82 -9.14 -22.42
N THR A 186 -10.01 -8.95 -23.47
CA THR A 186 -10.18 -9.69 -24.74
C THR A 186 -8.89 -10.14 -25.44
N ILE A 187 -7.70 -9.76 -24.98
CA ILE A 187 -6.44 -10.14 -25.64
C ILE A 187 -6.11 -11.60 -25.41
N ASP A 188 -5.58 -12.24 -26.45
CA ASP A 188 -4.80 -13.45 -26.29
C ASP A 188 -3.41 -13.06 -25.75
N TYR A 189 -2.91 -13.78 -24.74
CA TYR A 189 -1.64 -13.48 -24.09
C TYR A 189 -0.44 -13.94 -24.96
N VAL A 190 -0.32 -13.30 -26.14
CA VAL A 190 0.76 -13.50 -27.10
C VAL A 190 1.68 -12.28 -27.09
N PRO A 191 3.01 -12.45 -27.29
CA PRO A 191 3.99 -11.37 -27.13
C PRO A 191 3.62 -10.07 -27.86
N ALA A 192 3.12 -10.18 -29.09
CA ALA A 192 2.75 -9.01 -29.90
C ALA A 192 1.56 -8.21 -29.33
N GLU A 193 0.60 -8.87 -28.66
CA GLU A 193 -0.53 -8.18 -28.02
C GLU A 193 -0.12 -7.61 -26.66
N CYS A 194 0.73 -8.31 -25.89
CA CYS A 194 1.31 -7.81 -24.65
C CYS A 194 2.17 -6.56 -24.90
N GLU A 195 3.00 -6.54 -25.94
CA GLU A 195 3.79 -5.36 -26.34
C GLU A 195 2.90 -4.15 -26.68
N LYS A 196 1.80 -4.38 -27.41
CA LYS A 196 0.82 -3.32 -27.72
C LYS A 196 0.14 -2.80 -26.45
N MET A 197 -0.20 -3.69 -25.52
CA MET A 197 -0.81 -3.33 -24.24
C MET A 197 0.16 -2.48 -23.41
N ALA A 198 1.41 -2.93 -23.27
CA ALA A 198 2.46 -2.22 -22.55
C ALA A 198 2.74 -0.84 -23.16
N SER A 199 2.80 -0.74 -24.49
CA SER A 199 2.94 0.55 -25.19
C SER A 199 1.77 1.49 -24.84
N LEU A 200 0.53 0.99 -24.89
CA LEU A 200 -0.66 1.78 -24.60
C LEU A 200 -0.73 2.20 -23.12
N PHE A 201 -0.33 1.32 -22.20
CA PHE A 201 -0.20 1.63 -20.79
C PHE A 201 0.89 2.68 -20.55
N GLY A 202 2.05 2.56 -21.18
CA GLY A 202 3.14 3.55 -21.10
C GLY A 202 2.75 4.94 -21.61
N GLU A 203 1.81 5.02 -22.55
CA GLU A 203 1.21 6.30 -22.99
C GLU A 203 0.25 6.90 -21.95
N LEU A 204 -0.34 6.09 -21.08
CA LEU A 204 -1.31 6.53 -20.07
C LEU A 204 -0.67 6.76 -18.69
N VAL A 205 0.40 6.04 -18.34
CA VAL A 205 1.03 6.08 -17.01
C VAL A 205 1.58 7.47 -16.65
N ASN A 206 1.96 8.26 -17.66
CA ASN A 206 2.48 9.61 -17.49
C ASN A 206 1.37 10.69 -17.41
N VAL A 207 0.13 10.36 -17.78
CA VAL A 207 -1.00 11.32 -17.87
C VAL A 207 -1.34 12.00 -16.53
N PRO A 208 -1.20 11.35 -15.35
CA PRO A 208 -1.32 12.06 -14.07
C PRO A 208 -0.32 13.22 -13.94
N TYR A 209 0.92 13.04 -14.40
CA TYR A 209 1.99 14.03 -14.30
C TYR A 209 1.83 15.19 -15.29
N ASP A 210 1.08 15.00 -16.37
CA ASP A 210 0.72 16.08 -17.32
C ASP A 210 -0.35 17.05 -16.77
N THR A 211 -0.95 16.74 -15.61
CA THR A 211 -1.90 17.63 -14.93
C THR A 211 -1.12 18.81 -14.33
N PRO A 212 -1.65 20.03 -14.17
CA PRO A 212 -0.95 21.07 -13.42
C PRO A 212 -0.58 20.58 -12.01
N ASP A 213 0.62 20.88 -11.52
CA ASP A 213 1.03 20.54 -10.15
C ASP A 213 0.27 21.38 -9.12
N TYR A 214 -0.16 20.74 -8.03
CA TYR A 214 -0.65 21.44 -6.83
C TYR A 214 0.44 21.57 -5.74
N VAL A 215 1.61 20.98 -5.99
CA VAL A 215 2.85 21.08 -5.22
C VAL A 215 4.00 21.22 -6.20
N THR A 216 4.81 22.27 -6.08
CA THR A 216 5.95 22.49 -6.98
C THR A 216 7.17 21.65 -6.57
N GLU A 217 8.13 21.48 -7.49
CA GLU A 217 9.42 20.86 -7.15
C GLU A 217 10.13 21.59 -6.00
N ALA A 218 10.04 22.93 -5.97
CA ALA A 218 10.61 23.74 -4.88
C ALA A 218 9.95 23.47 -3.53
N ASP A 219 8.61 23.31 -3.50
CA ASP A 219 7.89 22.94 -2.27
C ASP A 219 8.34 21.57 -1.76
N ILE A 220 8.55 20.62 -2.68
CA ILE A 220 9.03 19.27 -2.37
C ILE A 220 10.45 19.33 -1.79
N GLU A 221 11.36 20.07 -2.43
CA GLU A 221 12.74 20.26 -1.94
C GLU A 221 12.78 20.93 -0.56
N GLU A 222 11.91 21.90 -0.31
CA GLU A 222 11.79 22.58 1.00
C GLU A 222 11.35 21.60 2.09
N VAL A 223 10.26 20.86 1.87
CA VAL A 223 9.77 19.87 2.84
C VAL A 223 10.81 18.80 3.08
N GLN A 224 11.51 18.32 2.05
CA GLN A 224 12.53 17.26 2.20
C GLN A 224 13.69 17.65 3.09
N LYS A 225 14.14 18.90 2.99
CA LYS A 225 15.25 19.41 3.79
C LYS A 225 14.93 19.34 5.29
N ASP A 226 13.70 19.65 5.66
CA ASP A 226 13.28 19.79 7.06
C ASP A 226 12.29 18.67 7.49
N PHE A 227 12.10 17.64 6.67
CA PHE A 227 11.03 16.64 6.84
C PHE A 227 11.07 15.96 8.21
N TRP A 228 12.24 15.51 8.66
CA TRP A 228 12.37 14.82 9.95
C TRP A 228 12.05 15.73 11.13
N THR A 229 12.26 17.03 11.00
CA THR A 229 11.85 18.02 12.00
C THR A 229 10.33 18.25 11.95
N LEU A 230 9.78 18.38 10.74
CA LEU A 230 8.34 18.59 10.54
C LEU A 230 7.50 17.37 10.94
N TYR A 231 8.05 16.16 10.79
CA TYR A 231 7.41 14.87 11.08
C TYR A 231 7.79 14.29 12.46
N ASP A 232 8.58 15.00 13.26
CA ASP A 232 9.13 14.49 14.52
C ASP A 232 8.01 14.02 15.49
N LYS A 233 8.03 12.72 15.83
CA LYS A 233 7.06 12.10 16.75
C LYS A 233 7.36 12.40 18.21
N SER A 234 8.61 12.75 18.55
CA SER A 234 9.06 12.94 19.94
C SER A 234 8.38 14.12 20.65
N GLN A 235 7.89 15.09 19.87
CA GLN A 235 7.09 16.20 20.40
C GLN A 235 5.73 15.76 20.99
N TYR A 236 5.22 14.60 20.58
CA TYR A 236 3.95 14.03 21.04
C TYR A 236 4.16 12.82 21.96
N VAL A 237 5.14 11.98 21.63
CA VAL A 237 5.47 10.72 22.34
C VAL A 237 6.96 10.78 22.71
N GLN A 238 7.25 11.30 23.91
CA GLN A 238 8.63 11.63 24.33
C GLN A 238 9.59 10.44 24.32
N ASP A 239 9.08 9.24 24.57
CA ASP A 239 9.83 7.98 24.65
C ASP A 239 9.80 7.17 23.33
N ILE A 240 9.40 7.79 22.21
CA ILE A 240 9.25 7.10 20.91
C ILE A 240 10.53 6.36 20.46
N ALA A 241 11.70 6.93 20.73
CA ALA A 241 12.98 6.32 20.38
C ALA A 241 13.22 5.00 21.15
N GLU A 242 12.86 4.96 22.44
CA GLU A 242 13.01 3.75 23.25
C GLU A 242 11.96 2.69 22.87
N ILE A 243 10.72 3.11 22.59
CA ILE A 243 9.66 2.24 22.04
C ILE A 243 10.17 1.53 20.76
N GLN A 244 10.71 2.30 19.82
CA GLN A 244 11.19 1.78 18.55
C GLN A 244 12.41 0.88 18.73
N LYS A 245 13.31 1.21 19.66
CA LYS A 245 14.48 0.39 19.99
C LYS A 245 14.08 -0.98 20.54
N ILE A 246 13.14 -1.04 21.50
CA ILE A 246 12.63 -2.30 22.06
C ILE A 246 11.98 -3.15 20.97
N ARG A 247 11.21 -2.51 20.08
CA ARG A 247 10.48 -3.16 18.99
C ARG A 247 11.38 -3.83 17.94
N VAL A 248 12.50 -3.21 17.57
CA VAL A 248 13.35 -3.70 16.47
C VAL A 248 14.48 -4.61 16.91
N ASN A 249 14.84 -4.60 18.19
CA ASN A 249 15.99 -5.32 18.68
C ASN A 249 15.61 -6.75 19.11
N GLU A 250 16.16 -7.74 18.40
CA GLU A 250 15.96 -9.17 18.63
C GLU A 250 16.51 -9.66 19.99
N ASP A 251 17.39 -8.88 20.64
CA ASP A 251 17.94 -9.20 21.97
C ASP A 251 16.94 -8.97 23.12
N TYR A 252 15.86 -8.22 22.89
CA TYR A 252 14.83 -8.05 23.91
C TYR A 252 13.96 -9.32 23.98
N GLY A 253 13.88 -9.93 25.16
CA GLY A 253 13.02 -11.09 25.39
C GLY A 253 11.53 -10.76 25.27
N THR A 254 10.70 -11.80 25.09
CA THR A 254 9.25 -11.73 24.93
C THR A 254 8.55 -10.84 25.97
N GLU A 255 9.00 -10.90 27.24
CA GLU A 255 8.47 -10.08 28.34
C GLU A 255 8.59 -8.57 28.08
N ALA A 256 9.69 -8.10 27.46
CA ALA A 256 9.88 -6.68 27.17
C ALA A 256 8.90 -6.19 26.09
N LEU A 257 8.65 -7.01 25.06
CA LEU A 257 7.68 -6.74 24.01
C LEU A 257 6.24 -6.75 24.55
N ASP A 258 5.92 -7.69 25.45
CA ASP A 258 4.60 -7.79 26.08
C ASP A 258 4.31 -6.60 27.01
N ASN A 259 5.30 -6.18 27.79
CA ASN A 259 5.21 -4.99 28.63
C ASN A 259 5.04 -3.72 27.78
N LEU A 260 5.79 -3.63 26.68
CA LEU A 260 5.65 -2.53 25.72
C LEU A 260 4.23 -2.49 25.12
N ARG A 261 3.74 -3.64 24.62
CA ARG A 261 2.40 -3.77 24.05
C ARG A 261 1.32 -3.29 25.02
N SER A 262 1.36 -3.78 26.25
CA SER A 262 0.40 -3.43 27.31
C SER A 262 0.44 -1.94 27.66
N SER A 263 1.66 -1.37 27.74
CA SER A 263 1.87 0.05 27.97
C SER A 263 1.31 0.91 26.83
N LEU A 264 1.60 0.56 25.57
CA LEU A 264 1.12 1.27 24.39
C LEU A 264 -0.41 1.24 24.29
N GLN A 265 -1.03 0.08 24.52
CA GLN A 265 -2.49 -0.07 24.50
C GLN A 265 -3.16 0.82 25.55
N LYS A 266 -2.66 0.80 26.80
CA LYS A 266 -3.18 1.67 27.85
C LYS A 266 -3.09 3.15 27.47
N ARG A 267 -1.92 3.58 26.98
CA ARG A 267 -1.68 4.96 26.54
C ARG A 267 -2.58 5.36 25.37
N TYR A 268 -2.84 4.44 24.44
CA TYR A 268 -3.73 4.68 23.31
C TYR A 268 -5.17 4.93 23.77
N VAL A 269 -5.68 4.13 24.71
CA VAL A 269 -7.04 4.27 25.27
C VAL A 269 -7.17 5.57 26.08
N GLU A 270 -6.12 5.96 26.82
CA GLU A 270 -6.11 7.18 27.65
C GLU A 270 -5.84 8.46 26.84
N ALA A 271 -5.27 8.35 25.64
CA ALA A 271 -4.91 9.49 24.81
C ALA A 271 -6.15 10.19 24.22
N THR A 272 -6.24 11.51 24.44
CA THR A 272 -7.27 12.37 23.84
C THR A 272 -6.76 13.11 22.60
N ASP A 273 -5.45 13.33 22.50
CA ASP A 273 -4.80 13.95 21.36
C ASP A 273 -4.73 12.98 20.18
N PHE A 274 -5.23 13.42 19.02
CA PHE A 274 -5.35 12.57 17.85
C PHE A 274 -4.00 12.23 17.20
N ASP A 275 -3.02 13.14 17.24
CA ASP A 275 -1.66 12.86 16.76
C ASP A 275 -1.00 11.79 17.64
N VAL A 276 -1.16 11.90 18.97
CA VAL A 276 -0.68 10.88 19.91
C VAL A 276 -1.33 9.53 19.63
N ARG A 277 -2.65 9.47 19.41
CA ARG A 277 -3.35 8.24 19.06
C ARG A 277 -2.83 7.62 17.76
N CYS A 278 -2.59 8.44 16.73
CA CYS A 278 -2.02 7.96 15.46
C CYS A 278 -0.63 7.33 15.65
N ILE A 279 0.25 8.01 16.37
CA ILE A 279 1.60 7.50 16.65
C ILE A 279 1.54 6.19 17.45
N LEU A 280 0.76 6.17 18.53
CA LEU A 280 0.65 4.99 19.38
C LEU A 280 0.01 3.79 18.66
N ALA A 281 -0.98 4.01 17.79
CA ALA A 281 -1.57 2.93 17.00
C ALA A 281 -0.57 2.32 16.01
N CYS A 282 0.23 3.15 15.33
CA CYS A 282 1.29 2.66 14.45
C CYS A 282 2.29 1.80 15.22
N GLU A 283 2.77 2.26 16.38
CA GLU A 283 3.71 1.48 17.19
C GLU A 283 3.06 0.20 17.75
N LEU A 284 1.84 0.29 18.26
CA LEU A 284 1.08 -0.85 18.77
C LEU A 284 0.84 -1.90 17.68
N SER A 285 0.49 -1.49 16.46
CA SER A 285 0.29 -2.40 15.34
C SER A 285 1.56 -3.16 14.93
N ASN A 286 2.73 -2.59 15.20
CA ASN A 286 4.01 -3.25 14.92
C ASN A 286 4.41 -4.25 16.02
N CYS A 287 3.91 -4.07 17.23
CA CYS A 287 4.07 -5.00 18.35
C CYS A 287 2.96 -6.06 18.42
N ASN A 288 1.77 -5.77 17.89
CA ASN A 288 0.59 -6.63 17.92
C ASN A 288 0.04 -6.84 16.51
N GLN A 289 0.46 -7.93 15.86
CA GLN A 289 0.04 -8.24 14.49
C GLN A 289 -1.44 -8.62 14.39
N GLU A 290 -2.01 -9.23 15.43
CA GLU A 290 -3.38 -9.75 15.41
C GLU A 290 -4.43 -8.63 15.51
N ASN A 291 -4.27 -7.70 16.47
CA ASN A 291 -5.26 -6.65 16.74
C ASN A 291 -4.86 -5.28 16.17
N GLY A 292 -3.71 -5.17 15.49
CA GLY A 292 -3.21 -3.91 14.94
C GLY A 292 -4.16 -3.27 13.92
N ILE A 293 -4.96 -4.07 13.21
CA ILE A 293 -5.91 -3.61 12.19
C ILE A 293 -6.96 -2.69 12.81
N ASP A 294 -7.53 -3.07 13.96
CA ASP A 294 -8.65 -2.35 14.56
C ASP A 294 -8.26 -0.97 15.11
N TYR A 295 -7.09 -0.86 15.72
CA TYR A 295 -6.57 0.43 16.20
C TYR A 295 -6.33 1.41 15.06
N LEU A 296 -5.84 0.92 13.92
CA LEU A 296 -5.55 1.75 12.76
C LEU A 296 -6.83 2.09 11.97
N GLY A 297 -7.74 1.12 11.82
CA GLY A 297 -9.02 1.28 11.13
C GLY A 297 -9.91 2.32 11.83
N GLU A 298 -9.97 2.30 13.16
CA GLU A 298 -10.72 3.32 13.92
C GLU A 298 -10.25 4.72 13.56
N LEU A 299 -8.94 4.94 13.52
CA LEU A 299 -8.34 6.25 13.23
C LEU A 299 -8.67 6.74 11.83
N ILE A 300 -8.62 5.86 10.83
CA ILE A 300 -9.01 6.16 9.43
C ILE A 300 -10.47 6.61 9.37
N GLU A 301 -11.36 5.98 10.13
CA GLU A 301 -12.80 6.25 10.10
C GLU A 301 -13.24 7.44 10.97
N THR A 302 -12.36 7.98 11.83
CA THR A 302 -12.73 9.09 12.73
C THR A 302 -13.06 10.41 12.03
N GLY A 303 -12.58 10.63 10.79
CA GLY A 303 -12.76 11.90 10.08
C GLY A 303 -12.02 13.08 10.75
N GLN A 304 -10.90 12.80 11.41
CA GLN A 304 -10.00 13.80 12.00
C GLN A 304 -8.68 13.85 11.24
N TYR A 305 -8.06 15.02 11.16
CA TYR A 305 -6.76 15.17 10.50
C TYR A 305 -5.61 14.90 11.47
N SER A 306 -4.61 14.16 11.00
CA SER A 306 -3.25 14.12 11.55
C SER A 306 -2.25 13.97 10.40
N LYS A 307 -1.08 14.58 10.53
CA LYS A 307 0.03 14.35 9.57
C LYS A 307 0.51 12.90 9.54
N TYR A 308 0.21 12.13 10.59
CA TYR A 308 0.56 10.71 10.73
C TYR A 308 -0.47 9.78 10.09
N LEU A 309 -1.62 10.28 9.62
CA LEU A 309 -2.65 9.43 9.02
C LEU A 309 -2.18 8.71 7.75
N PHE A 310 -1.25 9.30 6.99
CA PHE A 310 -0.65 8.59 5.87
C PHE A 310 0.05 7.31 6.31
N GLU A 311 0.84 7.38 7.38
CA GLU A 311 1.50 6.22 7.98
C GLU A 311 0.48 5.24 8.58
N VAL A 312 -0.59 5.73 9.22
CA VAL A 312 -1.70 4.89 9.72
C VAL A 312 -2.32 4.06 8.60
N TRP A 313 -2.64 4.68 7.46
CA TRP A 313 -3.19 3.96 6.31
C TRP A 313 -2.20 2.96 5.71
N VAL A 314 -0.92 3.33 5.59
CA VAL A 314 0.12 2.40 5.12
C VAL A 314 0.24 1.20 6.06
N ALA A 315 0.26 1.41 7.38
CA ALA A 315 0.30 0.33 8.34
C ALA A 315 -0.97 -0.52 8.27
N TRP A 316 -2.15 0.11 8.15
CA TRP A 316 -3.44 -0.58 8.15
C TRP A 316 -3.56 -1.54 6.98
N ARG A 317 -3.28 -1.08 5.74
CA ARG A 317 -3.38 -1.95 4.55
C ARG A 317 -2.43 -3.14 4.63
N LEU A 318 -1.26 -2.96 5.23
CA LEU A 318 -0.27 -4.02 5.38
C LEU A 318 -0.71 -5.04 6.43
N ARG A 319 -1.31 -4.58 7.53
CA ARG A 319 -1.89 -5.48 8.55
C ARG A 319 -3.13 -6.19 8.04
N ALA A 320 -3.99 -5.50 7.28
CA ALA A 320 -5.14 -6.13 6.63
C ALA A 320 -4.67 -7.21 5.64
N GLN A 321 -3.66 -6.91 4.82
CA GLN A 321 -3.10 -7.88 3.88
C GLN A 321 -2.48 -9.07 4.61
N ASP A 322 -1.66 -8.83 5.64
CA ASP A 322 -0.96 -9.88 6.38
C ASP A 322 -1.92 -10.75 7.19
N GLY A 323 -2.79 -10.11 7.97
CA GLY A 323 -3.66 -10.78 8.92
C GLY A 323 -4.92 -11.39 8.32
N VAL A 324 -5.49 -10.81 7.25
CA VAL A 324 -6.82 -11.20 6.73
C VAL A 324 -6.75 -11.79 5.33
N PHE A 325 -6.08 -11.10 4.39
CA PHE A 325 -6.10 -11.50 2.97
C PHE A 325 -4.93 -12.43 2.56
N GLY A 326 -3.91 -12.54 3.43
CA GLY A 326 -2.73 -13.40 3.30
C GLY A 326 -1.51 -12.71 2.65
N ILE A 327 -0.30 -13.22 2.92
CA ILE A 327 0.98 -12.63 2.46
C ILE A 327 1.59 -13.30 1.24
N PHE A 328 0.99 -14.36 0.71
CA PHE A 328 1.59 -15.13 -0.38
C PHE A 328 1.34 -14.47 -1.73
N THR A 329 2.14 -14.83 -2.73
CA THR A 329 1.98 -14.32 -4.11
C THR A 329 0.60 -14.61 -4.69
N PHE A 330 -0.04 -15.69 -4.24
CA PHE A 330 -1.40 -16.07 -4.65
C PHE A 330 -2.50 -15.53 -3.73
N SER A 331 -2.15 -14.90 -2.60
CA SER A 331 -3.12 -14.29 -1.68
C SER A 331 -3.88 -13.18 -2.37
N GLU A 332 -5.15 -13.00 -2.02
CA GLU A 332 -5.97 -11.94 -2.60
C GLU A 332 -5.49 -10.55 -2.19
N ILE A 333 -5.74 -9.54 -3.02
CA ILE A 333 -5.34 -8.15 -2.73
C ILE A 333 -6.56 -7.27 -3.04
N PRO A 334 -7.33 -6.88 -2.02
CA PRO A 334 -8.57 -6.11 -2.20
C PRO A 334 -8.26 -4.62 -2.40
N ASP A 335 -7.70 -4.27 -3.56
CA ASP A 335 -7.22 -2.90 -3.81
C ASP A 335 -8.28 -1.82 -3.70
N ASN A 336 -9.52 -2.09 -4.11
CA ASN A 336 -10.58 -1.08 -4.01
C ASN A 336 -10.92 -0.79 -2.53
N LEU A 337 -10.82 -1.80 -1.65
CA LEU A 337 -10.94 -1.60 -0.21
C LEU A 337 -9.80 -0.71 0.31
N TYR A 338 -8.56 -0.98 -0.12
CA TYR A 338 -7.40 -0.18 0.28
C TYR A 338 -7.46 1.26 -0.23
N ASP A 339 -7.90 1.46 -1.48
CA ASP A 339 -8.07 2.77 -2.10
C ASP A 339 -9.23 3.55 -1.47
N ASN A 340 -10.30 2.87 -1.02
CA ASN A 340 -11.38 3.50 -0.28
C ASN A 340 -10.91 4.04 1.07
N ALA A 341 -10.20 3.23 1.87
CA ALA A 341 -9.57 3.69 3.10
C ALA A 341 -8.57 4.82 2.84
N ARG A 342 -7.80 4.74 1.74
CA ARG A 342 -6.88 5.81 1.33
C ARG A 342 -7.63 7.11 1.02
N LEU A 343 -8.77 7.03 0.34
CA LEU A 343 -9.59 8.19 -0.01
C LEU A 343 -10.16 8.87 1.24
N LEU A 344 -10.58 8.11 2.26
CA LEU A 344 -11.00 8.69 3.55
C LEU A 344 -9.90 9.52 4.19
N VAL A 345 -8.67 9.01 4.19
CA VAL A 345 -7.53 9.78 4.70
C VAL A 345 -7.26 11.00 3.82
N ALA A 346 -7.25 10.85 2.49
CA ALA A 346 -7.04 11.96 1.57
C ALA A 346 -8.08 13.08 1.75
N HIS A 347 -9.33 12.75 2.07
CA HIS A 347 -10.37 13.73 2.38
C HIS A 347 -10.02 14.61 3.59
N GLU A 348 -9.45 14.04 4.65
CA GLU A 348 -9.03 14.81 5.83
C GLU A 348 -7.83 15.71 5.52
N TYR A 349 -6.86 15.24 4.72
CA TYR A 349 -5.77 16.12 4.23
C TYR A 349 -6.32 17.28 3.41
N VAL A 350 -7.24 17.02 2.49
CA VAL A 350 -7.86 18.07 1.66
C VAL A 350 -8.58 19.10 2.52
N LYS A 351 -9.37 18.65 3.49
CA LYS A 351 -10.10 19.52 4.44
C LYS A 351 -9.14 20.37 5.29
N HIS A 352 -8.04 19.77 5.76
CA HIS A 352 -7.00 20.49 6.48
C HIS A 352 -6.31 21.53 5.61
N ILE A 353 -5.86 21.17 4.40
CA ILE A 353 -5.19 22.09 3.47
C ILE A 353 -6.09 23.25 3.05
N LYS A 354 -7.41 23.02 2.91
CA LYS A 354 -8.37 24.11 2.67
C LYS A 354 -8.37 25.15 3.79
N SER A 355 -8.21 24.71 5.03
CA SER A 355 -8.17 25.57 6.22
C SER A 355 -6.76 26.13 6.48
N ASN A 356 -5.73 25.42 6.03
CA ASN A 356 -4.31 25.69 6.24
C ASN A 356 -3.55 25.64 4.91
N PRO A 357 -3.79 26.58 3.97
CA PRO A 357 -3.27 26.50 2.60
C PRO A 357 -1.75 26.61 2.49
N ASN A 358 -1.05 27.00 3.57
CA ASN A 358 0.41 27.11 3.61
C ASN A 358 1.08 25.88 4.23
N ASP A 359 0.33 24.86 4.65
CA ASP A 359 0.90 23.62 5.17
C ASP A 359 1.49 22.78 4.02
N LEU A 360 2.78 23.00 3.74
CA LEU A 360 3.50 22.30 2.67
C LEU A 360 3.68 20.82 2.98
N LEU A 361 3.89 20.44 4.25
CA LEU A 361 4.01 19.04 4.64
C LEU A 361 2.73 18.28 4.29
N ALA A 362 1.56 18.82 4.65
CA ALA A 362 0.28 18.19 4.35
C ALA A 362 0.08 17.99 2.83
N LYS A 363 0.44 19.00 2.02
CA LYS A 363 0.37 18.90 0.56
C LYS A 363 1.30 17.83 -0.02
N VAL A 364 2.54 17.77 0.46
CA VAL A 364 3.53 16.77 0.03
C VAL A 364 3.10 15.36 0.45
N LEU A 365 2.57 15.18 1.66
CA LEU A 365 2.02 13.90 2.11
C LEU A 365 0.80 13.48 1.29
N LEU A 366 -0.08 14.41 0.92
CA LEU A 366 -1.22 14.15 0.02
C LEU A 366 -0.74 13.77 -1.39
N LEU A 367 0.32 14.40 -1.88
CA LEU A 367 0.97 14.03 -3.14
C LEU A 367 1.53 12.62 -3.07
N ASN A 368 2.29 12.29 -2.03
CA ASN A 368 2.80 10.94 -1.81
C ASN A 368 1.66 9.93 -1.77
N MET A 369 0.58 10.22 -1.05
CA MET A 369 -0.60 9.36 -0.99
C MET A 369 -1.24 9.13 -2.36
N THR A 370 -1.32 10.16 -3.19
CA THR A 370 -1.87 10.08 -4.56
C THR A 370 -1.12 9.06 -5.42
N TYR A 371 0.21 8.99 -5.26
CA TYR A 371 1.10 8.15 -6.05
C TYR A 371 1.59 6.89 -5.35
N THR A 372 1.24 6.69 -4.08
CA THR A 372 1.61 5.47 -3.37
C THR A 372 0.95 4.28 -4.06
N GLU A 373 1.76 3.33 -4.48
CA GLU A 373 1.31 2.13 -5.17
C GLU A 373 0.49 1.23 -4.22
N THR A 374 -0.38 0.41 -4.79
CA THR A 374 -1.05 -0.67 -4.08
C THR A 374 -0.04 -1.75 -3.67
N ILE A 375 -0.49 -2.79 -2.96
CA ILE A 375 0.40 -3.90 -2.64
C ILE A 375 0.52 -4.74 -3.91
N HIS A 376 1.73 -4.99 -4.41
CA HIS A 376 1.91 -5.85 -5.56
C HIS A 376 1.99 -7.32 -5.15
N ARG A 377 1.50 -8.21 -6.02
CA ARG A 377 1.52 -9.67 -5.80
C ARG A 377 2.93 -10.25 -5.88
N ALA A 378 3.79 -9.66 -6.70
CA ALA A 378 5.17 -10.11 -6.94
C ALA A 378 6.17 -9.35 -6.06
N GLY A 379 6.04 -9.47 -4.75
CA GLY A 379 6.90 -8.83 -3.76
C GLY A 379 8.13 -9.65 -3.41
N GLY A 380 9.06 -9.80 -4.35
CA GLY A 380 10.38 -10.39 -4.09
C GLY A 380 10.34 -11.82 -3.54
N ILE A 381 11.32 -12.17 -2.70
CA ILE A 381 11.62 -13.55 -2.25
C ILE A 381 10.56 -14.09 -1.25
N TYR A 382 9.63 -13.25 -0.77
CA TYR A 382 8.81 -13.54 0.41
C TYR A 382 7.29 -13.64 0.17
N GLY A 383 6.81 -13.44 -1.07
CA GLY A 383 5.38 -13.48 -1.38
C GLY A 383 4.90 -12.19 -2.05
N ASN A 384 3.77 -11.63 -1.58
CA ASN A 384 3.36 -10.28 -1.95
C ASN A 384 4.18 -9.23 -1.19
N GLU A 385 4.14 -7.97 -1.63
CA GLU A 385 4.97 -6.91 -1.06
C GLU A 385 4.64 -6.55 0.39
N ALA A 386 3.53 -7.05 0.95
CA ALA A 386 3.09 -6.64 2.27
C ALA A 386 4.11 -7.01 3.35
N LEU A 387 4.71 -8.20 3.27
CA LEU A 387 5.70 -8.62 4.26
C LEU A 387 6.96 -7.77 4.18
N GLY A 388 7.49 -7.55 2.97
CA GLY A 388 8.65 -6.70 2.75
C GLY A 388 8.40 -5.26 3.21
N ALA A 389 7.27 -4.68 2.84
CA ALA A 389 6.87 -3.34 3.27
C ALA A 389 6.65 -3.25 4.78
N SER A 390 6.12 -4.29 5.42
CA SER A 390 5.96 -4.38 6.89
C SER A 390 7.31 -4.42 7.62
N LEU A 391 8.30 -5.14 7.06
CA LEU A 391 9.68 -5.12 7.57
C LEU A 391 10.32 -3.73 7.41
N PHE A 392 10.14 -3.09 6.24
CA PHE A 392 10.62 -1.73 6.06
C PHE A 392 9.94 -0.73 7.00
N LEU A 393 8.64 -0.86 7.30
CA LEU A 393 7.95 -0.06 8.33
C LEU A 393 8.58 -0.23 9.72
N LYS A 394 9.00 -1.45 10.06
CA LYS A 394 9.69 -1.73 11.33
C LYS A 394 11.08 -1.09 11.38
N GLU A 395 11.80 -1.02 10.27
CA GLU A 395 13.22 -0.62 10.32
C GLU A 395 13.52 0.78 9.81
N ARG A 396 12.79 1.31 8.83
CA ARG A 396 13.27 2.47 8.04
C ARG A 396 12.19 3.42 7.51
N TYR A 397 10.96 2.95 7.31
CA TYR A 397 9.99 3.68 6.49
C TYR A 397 9.69 5.08 7.04
N PHE A 398 9.84 5.29 8.37
CA PHE A 398 9.70 6.59 9.03
C PHE A 398 10.66 6.81 10.22
N LEU A 399 11.77 6.07 10.32
CA LEU A 399 12.72 6.27 11.43
C LEU A 399 13.61 7.49 11.17
N PRO A 400 13.83 8.37 12.18
CA PRO A 400 14.85 9.41 12.07
C PRO A 400 16.23 8.79 11.80
N GLU A 401 16.99 9.37 10.85
CA GLU A 401 18.34 8.91 10.43
C GLU A 401 19.37 8.76 11.58
N GLY A 402 19.05 9.23 12.79
CA GLY A 402 19.91 9.14 13.98
C GLY A 402 19.85 7.82 14.76
N LEU A 403 18.83 6.97 14.55
CA LEU A 403 18.67 5.72 15.31
C LEU A 403 19.32 4.50 14.63
N SER A 404 19.66 4.58 13.35
CA SER A 404 20.28 3.47 12.60
C SER A 404 21.81 3.44 12.65
N LYS A 405 22.47 4.39 13.33
CA LYS A 405 23.92 4.56 13.30
C LYS A 405 24.68 4.03 14.51
N ASN A 406 24.02 3.33 15.45
CA ASN A 406 24.65 2.83 16.67
C ASN A 406 24.76 1.30 16.75
N SER A 407 24.75 0.61 15.61
CA SER A 407 25.10 -0.81 15.52
C SER A 407 26.42 -0.99 14.77
N GLU A 408 27.51 -0.45 15.33
CA GLU A 408 28.89 -0.88 15.09
C GLU A 408 29.66 -0.94 16.41
#